data_AF-A0A2V1KEC6-F1
#
_entry.id   AF-A0A2V1KEC6-F1
#
_cell.length_a   1.000
_cell.length_b   1.000
_cell.length_c   1.000
_cell.angle_alpha   90.00
_cell.angle_beta   90.00
_cell.angle_gamma   90.00
#
_symmetry.space_group_name_H-M   'P 1'
#
loop_
_entity.id
_entity.type
_entity.pdbx_description
1 polymer ?
#
loop_
_entity_poly.entity_id
_entity_poly.type
_entity_poly.pdbx_seq_one_letter_code
_entity_poly.pdbx_strand_id
1 'polypeptide(L)'
;MTKKRAVMGVALIAAGLLSGCSSHPGAAAIVNGQEVSEKSIDAMAADLGATTQDQRIQLLQIGMNSALVGPILDDYSDQITPDFEENAFAMCSQSMGIGEVTADSSQEIQDVCLAVSLSQASPEFNAALGEVTAEPEVEFSPRYTLATGELPAFLTDQDRSLADISPDMSGELGN
;
A
#
# COMPACT_ATOMS: atom_id res chain seq x y z
N MET A 1 67.81 -12.68 11.77
CA MET A 1 67.75 -11.20 11.76
C MET A 1 68.07 -10.70 10.35
N THR A 2 67.10 -10.11 9.66
CA THR A 2 67.29 -9.01 8.69
C THR A 2 65.92 -8.48 8.30
N LYS A 3 65.63 -7.25 8.74
CA LYS A 3 64.40 -6.50 8.49
C LYS A 3 64.43 -5.91 7.08
N LYS A 4 63.30 -5.96 6.37
CA LYS A 4 62.94 -4.93 5.37
C LYS A 4 61.47 -4.53 5.60
N ARG A 5 61.27 -3.25 5.86
CA ARG A 5 59.98 -2.54 5.92
C ARG A 5 59.66 -1.98 4.54
N ALA A 6 58.39 -1.54 4.41
CA ALA A 6 57.74 -0.85 3.29
C ALA A 6 57.05 -1.83 2.32
N VAL A 7 55.81 -1.63 1.89
CA VAL A 7 55.15 -0.38 1.50
C VAL A 7 53.64 -0.47 1.80
N MET A 8 53.04 0.66 2.19
CA MET A 8 51.59 0.89 2.24
C MET A 8 50.95 0.57 0.88
N GLY A 9 49.92 -0.29 0.87
CA GLY A 9 49.06 -0.51 -0.30
C GLY A 9 47.61 -0.34 0.11
N VAL A 10 47.16 0.91 0.17
CA VAL A 10 45.75 1.27 0.22
C VAL A 10 45.11 0.83 -1.09
N ALA A 11 44.30 -0.23 -1.08
CA ALA A 11 43.35 -0.51 -2.14
C ALA A 11 42.01 0.11 -1.74
N LEU A 12 41.94 1.44 -1.90
CA LEU A 12 40.71 2.20 -1.91
C LEU A 12 39.94 1.87 -3.21
N ILE A 13 38.64 1.64 -3.03
CA ILE A 13 37.56 1.97 -3.96
C ILE A 13 37.45 1.10 -5.22
N ALA A 14 36.52 0.15 -5.14
CA ALA A 14 35.60 -0.12 -6.23
C ALA A 14 34.17 0.14 -5.73
N ALA A 15 33.89 1.39 -5.36
CA ALA A 15 32.53 1.92 -5.32
C ALA A 15 32.11 2.18 -6.77
N GLY A 16 31.77 1.10 -7.49
CA GLY A 16 31.26 1.15 -8.85
C GLY A 16 29.73 1.16 -8.83
N LEU A 17 29.15 2.36 -8.70
CA LEU A 17 27.92 2.81 -9.37
C LEU A 17 26.87 1.73 -9.74
N LEU A 18 26.31 1.05 -8.73
CA LEU A 18 24.98 0.41 -8.82
C LEU A 18 23.95 1.17 -7.96
N SER A 19 24.14 2.48 -7.79
CA SER A 19 23.14 3.36 -7.19
C SER A 19 22.00 3.57 -8.19
N GLY A 20 21.11 2.59 -8.30
CA GLY A 20 19.94 2.64 -9.17
C GLY A 20 19.24 1.30 -9.38
N CYS A 21 19.88 0.18 -9.10
CA CYS A 21 19.15 -1.08 -8.97
C CYS A 21 18.52 -1.10 -7.58
N SER A 22 17.24 -0.71 -7.50
CA SER A 22 16.36 -1.22 -6.46
C SER A 22 16.68 -2.71 -6.28
N SER A 23 16.91 -3.16 -5.05
CA SER A 23 17.03 -4.59 -4.72
C SER A 23 15.79 -5.39 -5.13
N HIS A 24 14.69 -4.69 -5.45
CA HIS A 24 13.39 -5.22 -5.84
C HIS A 24 12.93 -4.58 -7.16
N PRO A 25 13.46 -5.03 -8.32
CA PRO A 25 13.01 -4.54 -9.62
C PRO A 25 11.55 -4.90 -9.84
N GLY A 26 10.69 -3.89 -10.03
CA GLY A 26 9.25 -4.06 -10.22
C GLY A 26 8.41 -3.85 -8.95
N ALA A 27 9.04 -3.67 -7.79
CA ALA A 27 8.35 -3.25 -6.57
C ALA A 27 8.09 -1.73 -6.60
N ALA A 28 6.86 -1.33 -6.29
CA ALA A 28 6.49 0.04 -5.98
C ALA A 28 6.83 0.39 -4.52
N ALA A 29 6.61 -0.54 -3.60
CA ALA A 29 7.05 -0.47 -2.21
C ALA A 29 7.29 -1.87 -1.63
N ILE A 30 8.03 -1.95 -0.53
CA ILE A 30 8.08 -3.11 0.36
C ILE A 30 7.53 -2.65 1.71
N VAL A 31 6.59 -3.39 2.28
CA VAL A 31 5.96 -3.08 3.57
C VAL A 31 6.07 -4.28 4.50
N ASN A 32 6.80 -4.16 5.61
CA ASN A 32 7.10 -5.28 6.52
C ASN A 32 7.63 -6.53 5.78
N GLY A 33 8.44 -6.31 4.74
CA GLY A 33 8.97 -7.38 3.89
C GLY A 33 8.01 -7.93 2.82
N GLN A 34 6.76 -7.45 2.75
CA GLN A 34 5.79 -7.79 1.70
C GLN A 34 5.93 -6.84 0.51
N GLU A 35 5.99 -7.39 -0.71
CA GLU A 35 6.12 -6.61 -1.93
C GLU A 35 4.77 -6.03 -2.39
N VAL A 36 4.73 -4.71 -2.58
CA VAL A 36 3.68 -4.02 -3.34
C VAL A 36 4.25 -3.77 -4.73
N SER A 37 3.81 -4.56 -5.73
CA SER A 37 4.37 -4.49 -7.09
C SER A 37 3.82 -3.31 -7.91
N GLU A 38 4.60 -2.77 -8.84
CA GLU A 38 4.10 -1.79 -9.82
C GLU A 38 2.97 -2.37 -10.69
N LYS A 39 2.99 -3.70 -10.90
CA LYS A 39 1.96 -4.41 -11.66
C LYS A 39 0.60 -4.39 -10.95
N SER A 40 0.56 -4.54 -9.64
CA SER A 40 -0.70 -4.45 -8.90
C SER A 40 -1.24 -3.03 -8.90
N ILE A 41 -0.37 -2.02 -8.85
CA ILE A 41 -0.78 -0.62 -9.04
C ILE A 41 -1.40 -0.41 -10.43
N ASP A 42 -0.82 -1.01 -11.47
CA ASP A 42 -1.38 -0.95 -12.83
C ASP A 42 -2.71 -1.70 -12.95
N ALA A 43 -2.87 -2.84 -12.27
CA ALA A 43 -4.12 -3.60 -12.26
C ALA A 43 -5.25 -2.81 -11.59
N MET A 44 -5.00 -2.27 -10.39
CA MET A 44 -5.93 -1.38 -9.70
C MET A 44 -6.25 -0.13 -10.55
N ALA A 45 -5.26 0.41 -11.25
CA ALA A 45 -5.48 1.58 -12.10
C ALA A 45 -6.38 1.27 -13.30
N ALA A 46 -6.24 0.07 -13.88
CA ALA A 46 -7.12 -0.39 -14.95
C ALA A 46 -8.55 -0.64 -14.45
N ASP A 47 -8.69 -1.23 -13.27
CA ASP A 47 -9.99 -1.54 -12.63
C ASP A 47 -10.76 -0.26 -12.30
N LEU A 48 -10.07 0.74 -11.76
CA LEU A 48 -10.67 1.99 -11.27
C LEU A 48 -10.61 3.15 -12.27
N GLY A 49 -10.09 2.92 -13.48
CA GLY A 49 -9.92 3.95 -14.50
C GLY A 49 -8.95 5.07 -14.10
N ALA A 50 -8.00 4.80 -13.20
CA ALA A 50 -7.02 5.79 -12.74
C ALA A 50 -6.00 6.10 -13.84
N THR A 51 -5.91 7.37 -14.22
CA THR A 51 -5.02 7.84 -15.30
C THR A 51 -3.99 8.86 -14.85
N THR A 52 -4.16 9.46 -13.67
CA THR A 52 -3.26 10.49 -13.14
C THR A 52 -2.19 9.93 -12.21
N GLN A 53 -1.11 10.69 -12.00
CA GLN A 53 -0.07 10.33 -11.05
C GLN A 53 -0.57 10.35 -9.60
N ASP A 54 -1.43 11.29 -9.24
CA ASP A 54 -2.01 11.40 -7.90
C ASP A 54 -2.90 10.20 -7.57
N GLN A 55 -3.72 9.75 -8.54
CA GLN A 55 -4.51 8.53 -8.37
C GLN A 55 -3.61 7.31 -8.18
N ARG A 56 -2.51 7.20 -8.94
CA ARG A 56 -1.53 6.11 -8.76
C ARG A 56 -0.84 6.13 -7.40
N ILE A 57 -0.62 7.32 -6.82
CA ILE A 57 -0.14 7.43 -5.44
C ILE A 57 -1.19 6.90 -4.48
N GLN A 58 -2.47 7.24 -4.65
CA GLN A 58 -3.56 6.68 -3.82
C GLN A 58 -3.66 5.15 -3.94
N LEU A 59 -3.51 4.60 -5.15
CA LEU A 59 -3.50 3.15 -5.35
C LEU A 59 -2.28 2.48 -4.69
N LEU A 60 -1.13 3.15 -4.65
CA LEU A 60 0.01 2.68 -3.87
C LEU A 60 -0.34 2.58 -2.38
N GLN A 61 -1.10 3.54 -1.84
CA GLN A 61 -1.55 3.50 -0.45
C GLN A 61 -2.48 2.31 -0.19
N ILE A 62 -3.40 2.01 -1.11
CA ILE A 62 -4.25 0.81 -1.04
C ILE A 62 -3.37 -0.46 -1.04
N GLY A 63 -2.43 -0.56 -1.97
CA GLY A 63 -1.52 -1.71 -2.04
C GLY A 63 -0.67 -1.88 -0.78
N MET A 64 -0.18 -0.79 -0.19
CA MET A 64 0.55 -0.82 1.08
C MET A 64 -0.32 -1.27 2.25
N ASN A 65 -1.57 -0.79 2.31
CA ASN A 65 -2.51 -1.21 3.36
C ASN A 65 -2.87 -2.69 3.20
N SER A 66 -3.14 -3.17 1.98
CA SER A 66 -3.33 -4.61 1.69
C SER A 66 -2.12 -5.43 2.16
N ALA A 67 -0.89 -5.00 1.85
CA ALA A 67 0.32 -5.69 2.29
C ALA A 67 0.46 -5.78 3.83
N LEU A 68 -0.08 -4.82 4.58
CA LEU A 68 -0.11 -4.85 6.04
C LEU A 68 -1.19 -5.80 6.59
N VAL A 69 -2.39 -5.75 6.00
CA VAL A 69 -3.55 -6.46 6.55
C VAL A 69 -3.69 -7.89 6.03
N GLY A 70 -3.16 -8.20 4.85
CA GLY A 70 -3.25 -9.51 4.22
C GLY A 70 -2.86 -10.67 5.16
N PRO A 71 -1.67 -10.62 5.79
CA PRO A 71 -1.27 -11.66 6.75
C PRO A 71 -2.23 -11.82 7.94
N ILE A 72 -2.86 -10.73 8.41
CA ILE A 72 -3.85 -10.82 9.50
C ILE A 72 -5.17 -11.36 8.98
N LEU A 73 -5.60 -10.97 7.78
CA LEU A 73 -6.84 -11.48 7.20
C LEU A 73 -6.80 -13.01 7.06
N ASP A 74 -5.65 -13.57 6.70
CA ASP A 74 -5.44 -15.02 6.66
C ASP A 74 -5.68 -15.68 8.03
N ASP A 75 -5.19 -15.07 9.12
CA ASP A 75 -5.39 -15.57 10.49
C ASP A 75 -6.87 -15.50 10.93
N TYR A 76 -7.68 -14.67 10.27
CA TYR A 76 -9.09 -14.44 10.59
C TYR A 76 -10.05 -14.94 9.48
N SER A 77 -9.56 -15.74 8.53
CA SER A 77 -10.34 -16.19 7.36
C SER A 77 -11.63 -16.92 7.74
N ASP A 78 -11.66 -17.60 8.89
CA ASP A 78 -12.85 -18.30 9.40
C ASP A 78 -14.03 -17.35 9.70
N GLN A 79 -13.77 -16.05 9.89
CA GLN A 79 -14.79 -15.02 10.10
C GLN A 79 -15.25 -14.39 8.78
N ILE A 80 -14.53 -14.63 7.69
CA ILE A 80 -14.78 -14.09 6.35
C ILE A 80 -15.65 -15.09 5.58
N THR A 81 -16.96 -15.00 5.82
CA THR A 81 -17.96 -15.78 5.09
C THR A 81 -18.36 -15.08 3.78
N PRO A 82 -18.94 -15.77 2.78
CA PRO A 82 -19.40 -15.11 1.55
C PRO A 82 -20.38 -13.96 1.80
N ASP A 83 -21.30 -14.12 2.76
CA ASP A 83 -22.23 -13.05 3.15
C ASP A 83 -21.50 -11.86 3.79
N PHE A 84 -20.41 -12.12 4.52
CA PHE A 84 -19.58 -11.06 5.09
C PHE A 84 -18.82 -10.31 4.00
N GLU A 85 -18.23 -11.02 3.04
CA GLU A 85 -17.53 -10.43 1.90
C GLU A 85 -18.46 -9.53 1.08
N GLU A 86 -19.65 -10.02 0.72
CA GLU A 86 -20.64 -9.25 -0.04
C GLU A 86 -21.01 -7.96 0.68
N ASN A 87 -21.28 -8.02 1.99
CA ASN A 87 -21.57 -6.85 2.79
C ASN A 87 -20.38 -5.89 2.89
N ALA A 88 -19.16 -6.42 3.07
CA ALA A 88 -17.95 -5.62 3.16
C ALA A 88 -17.69 -4.87 1.85
N PHE A 89 -17.81 -5.54 0.70
CA PHE A 89 -17.64 -4.92 -0.61
C PHE A 89 -18.73 -3.89 -0.90
N ALA A 90 -19.99 -4.17 -0.54
CA ALA A 90 -21.08 -3.21 -0.68
C ALA A 90 -20.86 -1.93 0.15
N MET A 91 -20.39 -2.06 1.40
CA MET A 91 -20.04 -0.92 2.24
C MET A 91 -18.83 -0.15 1.68
N CYS A 92 -17.81 -0.88 1.23
CA CYS A 92 -16.60 -0.30 0.69
C CYS A 92 -16.89 0.52 -0.58
N SER A 93 -17.71 -0.01 -1.49
CA SER A 93 -18.19 0.67 -2.70
C SER A 93 -18.87 2.00 -2.41
N GLN A 94 -19.69 2.05 -1.35
CA GLN A 94 -20.35 3.28 -0.92
C GLN A 94 -19.37 4.31 -0.35
N SER A 95 -18.28 3.85 0.27
CA SER A 95 -17.32 4.70 0.97
C SER A 95 -16.19 5.24 0.09
N MET A 96 -15.71 4.45 -0.88
CA MET A 96 -14.45 4.77 -1.57
C MET A 96 -14.60 5.72 -2.76
N GLY A 97 -15.81 5.96 -3.27
CA GLY A 97 -16.04 6.91 -4.37
C GLY A 97 -15.35 6.54 -5.71
N ILE A 98 -14.69 5.38 -5.79
CA ILE A 98 -13.89 4.92 -6.94
C ILE A 98 -14.59 3.86 -7.80
N GLY A 99 -15.84 3.51 -7.48
CA GLY A 99 -16.63 2.52 -8.24
C GLY A 99 -17.14 1.39 -7.36
N GLU A 100 -17.81 0.43 -7.98
CA GLU A 100 -18.30 -0.77 -7.32
C GLU A 100 -17.14 -1.74 -7.08
N VAL A 101 -16.96 -2.14 -5.82
CA VAL A 101 -16.07 -3.21 -5.40
C VAL A 101 -16.83 -4.51 -5.49
N THR A 102 -16.24 -5.50 -6.15
CA THR A 102 -16.83 -6.83 -6.33
C THR A 102 -15.77 -7.90 -6.10
N ALA A 103 -16.17 -9.18 -6.16
CA ALA A 103 -15.24 -10.30 -6.12
C ALA A 103 -14.26 -10.33 -7.32
N ASP A 104 -14.55 -9.59 -8.40
CA ASP A 104 -13.68 -9.45 -9.57
C ASP A 104 -12.69 -8.28 -9.45
N SER A 105 -12.83 -7.42 -8.42
CA SER A 105 -11.92 -6.30 -8.18
C SER A 105 -10.52 -6.78 -7.81
N SER A 106 -9.53 -5.90 -7.88
CA SER A 106 -8.15 -6.23 -7.48
C SER A 106 -8.09 -6.73 -6.03
N GLN A 107 -7.28 -7.74 -5.73
CA GLN A 107 -7.17 -8.35 -4.40
C GLN A 107 -6.84 -7.31 -3.33
N GLU A 108 -5.98 -6.34 -3.65
CA GLU A 108 -5.57 -5.29 -2.73
C GLU A 108 -6.75 -4.43 -2.27
N ILE A 109 -7.72 -4.19 -3.16
CA ILE A 109 -8.95 -3.48 -2.83
C ILE A 109 -9.81 -4.35 -1.92
N GLN A 110 -9.97 -5.63 -2.27
CA GLN A 110 -10.76 -6.58 -1.48
C GLN A 110 -10.22 -6.69 -0.05
N ASP A 111 -8.91 -6.88 0.13
CA ASP A 111 -8.26 -7.00 1.42
C ASP A 111 -8.52 -5.79 2.31
N VAL A 112 -8.36 -4.58 1.76
CA VAL A 112 -8.59 -3.34 2.53
C VAL A 112 -10.06 -3.24 2.94
N CYS A 113 -11.00 -3.56 2.05
CA CYS A 113 -12.42 -3.56 2.36
C CYS A 113 -12.78 -4.58 3.47
N LEU A 114 -12.22 -5.79 3.40
CA LEU A 114 -12.43 -6.83 4.40
C LEU A 114 -11.85 -6.43 5.75
N ALA A 115 -10.63 -5.89 5.78
CA ALA A 115 -9.99 -5.43 7.01
C ALA A 115 -10.79 -4.29 7.68
N VAL A 116 -11.31 -3.34 6.90
CA VAL A 116 -12.17 -2.27 7.43
C VAL A 116 -13.43 -2.84 8.07
N SER A 117 -14.14 -3.73 7.40
CA SER A 117 -15.35 -4.34 7.96
C SER A 117 -15.04 -5.21 9.17
N LEU A 118 -13.96 -5.98 9.13
CA LEU A 118 -13.59 -6.90 10.20
C LEU A 118 -13.10 -6.16 11.45
N SER A 119 -12.42 -5.02 11.30
CA SER A 119 -12.04 -4.16 12.42
C SER A 119 -13.25 -3.61 13.20
N GLN A 120 -14.37 -3.37 12.51
CA GLN A 120 -15.61 -2.92 13.14
C GLN A 120 -16.37 -4.07 13.80
N ALA A 121 -16.30 -5.28 13.21
CA ALA A 121 -17.03 -6.45 13.69
C ALA A 121 -16.28 -7.23 14.80
N SER A 122 -14.95 -7.18 14.81
CA SER A 122 -14.09 -8.00 15.66
C SER A 122 -13.08 -7.13 16.43
N PRO A 123 -13.27 -6.96 17.76
CA PRO A 123 -12.31 -6.26 18.60
C PRO A 123 -10.91 -6.88 18.59
N GLU A 124 -10.83 -8.20 18.42
CA GLU A 124 -9.55 -8.92 18.34
C GLU A 124 -8.81 -8.57 17.04
N PHE A 125 -9.51 -8.60 15.90
CA PHE A 125 -8.93 -8.16 14.63
C PHE A 125 -8.49 -6.69 14.70
N ASN A 126 -9.31 -5.82 15.30
CA ASN A 126 -8.96 -4.41 15.45
C ASN A 126 -7.69 -4.19 16.28
N ALA A 127 -7.49 -4.98 17.33
CA ALA A 127 -6.27 -4.94 18.12
C ALA A 127 -5.05 -5.38 17.28
N ALA A 128 -5.15 -6.49 16.54
CA ALA A 128 -4.09 -6.98 15.66
C ALA A 128 -3.77 -5.98 14.54
N LEU A 129 -4.79 -5.36 13.96
CA LEU A 129 -4.64 -4.28 12.97
C LEU A 129 -3.85 -3.10 13.56
N GLY A 130 -4.16 -2.71 14.80
CA GLY A 130 -3.43 -1.67 15.52
C GLY A 130 -1.94 -2.01 15.73
N GLU A 131 -1.61 -3.27 15.96
CA GLU A 131 -0.21 -3.71 16.12
C GLU A 131 0.59 -3.58 14.81
N VAL A 132 0.03 -4.02 13.67
CA VAL A 132 0.78 -3.98 12.39
C VAL A 132 0.84 -2.60 11.76
N THR A 133 -0.09 -1.71 12.10
CA THR A 133 -0.15 -0.34 11.57
C THR A 133 0.59 0.69 12.44
N ALA A 134 1.03 0.33 13.65
CA ALA A 134 1.67 1.26 14.57
C ALA A 134 3.00 1.83 14.03
N GLU A 135 3.89 0.97 13.54
CA GLU A 135 5.21 1.35 13.03
C GLU A 135 5.60 0.47 11.84
N PRO A 136 4.95 0.64 10.67
CA PRO A 136 5.25 -0.18 9.50
C PRO A 136 6.62 0.18 8.92
N GLU A 137 7.43 -0.84 8.61
CA GLU A 137 8.68 -0.69 7.87
C GLU A 137 8.35 -0.58 6.38
N VAL A 138 8.65 0.58 5.78
CA VAL A 138 8.32 0.85 4.37
C VAL A 138 9.57 1.24 3.58
N GLU A 139 9.86 0.49 2.51
CA GLU A 139 10.86 0.84 1.50
C GLU A 139 10.16 1.23 0.19
N PHE A 140 10.26 2.48 -0.24
CA PHE A 140 9.68 2.93 -1.52
C PHE A 140 10.64 2.74 -2.68
N SER A 141 10.09 2.43 -3.86
CA SER A 141 10.85 2.52 -5.10
C SER A 141 11.23 3.99 -5.39
N PRO A 142 12.38 4.25 -6.08
CA PRO A 142 12.82 5.59 -6.46
C PRO A 142 11.75 6.46 -7.13
N ARG A 143 10.79 5.83 -7.83
CA ARG A 143 9.68 6.50 -8.53
C ARG A 143 8.68 7.14 -7.57
N TYR A 144 8.57 6.62 -6.34
CA TYR A 144 7.61 7.02 -5.33
C TYR A 144 8.25 7.74 -4.13
N THR A 145 9.59 7.77 -4.05
CA THR A 145 10.37 8.37 -2.93
C THR A 145 10.19 9.90 -2.78
N LEU A 146 9.65 10.59 -3.79
CA LEU A 146 9.38 12.04 -3.72
C LEU A 146 7.96 12.38 -3.24
N ALA A 147 7.07 11.38 -3.07
CA ALA A 147 5.65 11.60 -2.84
C ALA A 147 5.18 11.40 -1.39
N THR A 148 5.96 10.75 -0.53
CA THR A 148 5.46 10.21 0.77
C THR A 148 6.12 10.83 2.00
N GLY A 149 6.58 12.10 1.91
CA GLY A 149 7.16 12.84 3.04
C GLY A 149 6.28 12.91 4.30
N GLU A 150 5.00 12.57 4.17
CA GLU A 150 4.11 12.17 5.25
C GLU A 150 3.39 10.89 4.80
N LEU A 151 3.44 9.83 5.61
CA LEU A 151 2.60 8.65 5.41
C LEU A 151 1.14 9.11 5.51
N PRO A 152 0.27 8.82 4.53
CA PRO A 152 -1.16 9.09 4.67
C PRO A 152 -1.67 8.36 5.91
N ALA A 153 -2.62 8.97 6.60
CA ALA A 153 -3.20 8.41 7.81
C ALA A 153 -3.64 6.96 7.55
N PHE A 154 -3.04 6.02 8.29
CA PHE A 154 -3.40 4.62 8.25
C PHE A 154 -4.88 4.45 8.63
N LEU A 155 -5.41 3.25 8.42
CA LEU A 155 -6.78 2.83 8.77
C LEU A 155 -7.21 3.15 10.23
N THR A 156 -6.31 3.69 11.06
CA THR A 156 -6.55 4.25 12.39
C THR A 156 -7.32 5.58 12.40
N ASP A 157 -7.33 6.34 11.29
CA ASP A 157 -7.88 7.71 11.24
C ASP A 157 -9.06 7.81 10.26
N GLN A 158 -9.99 6.84 10.36
CA GLN A 158 -11.25 6.80 9.62
C GLN A 158 -12.14 8.05 9.88
N ASP A 159 -11.74 8.93 10.82
CA ASP A 159 -12.39 10.20 11.13
C ASP A 159 -11.90 11.41 10.29
N ARG A 160 -10.92 11.28 9.38
CA ARG A 160 -10.36 12.49 8.72
C ARG A 160 -10.12 12.53 7.21
N SER A 161 -10.31 11.48 6.40
CA SER A 161 -9.89 11.60 4.97
C SER A 161 -10.67 10.80 3.92
N LEU A 162 -11.99 10.71 4.05
CA LEU A 162 -12.85 10.42 2.88
C LEU A 162 -13.72 11.61 2.45
N ALA A 163 -13.83 12.63 3.30
CA ALA A 163 -14.58 13.86 2.98
C ALA A 163 -13.81 14.83 2.06
N ASP A 164 -12.49 14.71 1.95
CA ASP A 164 -11.67 15.52 1.02
C ASP A 164 -11.43 14.83 -0.34
N ILE A 165 -11.88 13.58 -0.52
CA ILE A 165 -11.86 12.87 -1.81
C ILE A 165 -13.24 13.03 -2.47
N SER A 166 -13.70 14.28 -2.57
CA SER A 166 -14.72 14.62 -3.56
C SER A 166 -13.96 15.06 -4.81
N PRO A 167 -14.04 14.34 -5.95
CA PRO A 167 -13.78 15.01 -7.22
C PRO A 167 -14.84 16.12 -7.30
N ASP A 168 -14.39 17.37 -7.32
CA ASP A 168 -15.22 18.48 -7.74
C ASP A 168 -15.65 18.23 -9.19
N MET A 169 -16.75 17.50 -9.34
CA MET A 169 -17.52 17.33 -10.56
C MET A 169 -18.61 18.41 -10.61
N SER A 170 -18.35 19.62 -10.10
CA SER A 170 -19.12 20.83 -10.43
C SER A 170 -18.54 21.49 -11.68
N GLY A 171 -18.34 20.71 -12.74
CA GLY A 171 -17.99 21.19 -14.06
C GLY A 171 -19.22 21.28 -14.96
N GLU A 172 -19.85 22.45 -14.96
CA GLU A 172 -20.68 22.97 -16.06
C GLU A 172 -21.91 22.15 -16.52
N LEU A 173 -23.06 22.37 -15.88
CA LEU A 173 -24.33 22.44 -16.61
C LEU A 173 -24.63 23.91 -16.94
N GLY A 174 -23.92 24.41 -17.95
CA GLY A 174 -24.23 25.64 -18.66
C GLY A 174 -24.92 25.33 -19.99
N ASN A 175 -26.25 25.16 -19.97
CA ASN A 175 -27.22 25.74 -20.92
C ASN A 175 -28.64 25.26 -20.60
#